data_AF-A0A3R9NZL4-F1
#
_entry.id   AF-A0A3R9NZL4-F1
#
_cell.length_a   1.000
_cell.length_b   1.000
_cell.length_c   1.000
_cell.angle_alpha   90.00
_cell.angle_beta   90.00
_cell.angle_gamma   90.00
#
_symmetry.space_group_name_H-M   'P 1'
#
loop_
_entity.id
_entity.type
_entity.pdbx_description
1 polymer ?
#
loop_
_entity_poly.entity_id
_entity_poly.type
_entity_poly.pdbx_seq_one_letter_code
_entity_poly.pdbx_strand_id
1 'polypeptide(L)'
;MVQPPPLSDTHRRILGVLVRLVETQLLEAEQLLALAAPGPAASQPVVDDLSPAERARLHEIIAAVRAEIGAFHARYGLPSQPVSLRHLLSTKASVLWEQLEDSRSGKLRGYGLLDAATAQDLDATLTRLVDLTNQLAPGA
;
A
#
# COMPACT_ATOMS: atom_id res chain seq x y z
N MET A 1 0.44 36.25 15.88
CA MET A 1 -0.18 35.05 15.27
C MET A 1 -1.47 34.76 16.03
N VAL A 2 -2.60 34.62 15.34
CA VAL A 2 -3.89 34.31 15.97
C VAL A 2 -3.95 32.81 16.25
N GLN A 3 -4.12 32.43 17.52
CA GLN A 3 -4.35 31.03 17.92
C GLN A 3 -5.67 30.54 17.25
N PRO A 4 -5.66 29.39 16.55
CA PRO A 4 -6.90 28.85 15.99
C PRO A 4 -7.87 28.49 17.12
N PRO A 5 -9.19 28.51 16.85
CA PRO A 5 -10.18 28.07 17.83
C PRO A 5 -9.91 26.62 18.25
N PRO A 6 -10.10 26.27 19.53
CA PRO A 6 -9.78 24.95 20.03
C PRO A 6 -10.68 23.89 19.39
N LEU A 7 -10.05 22.80 18.93
CA LEU A 7 -10.77 21.61 18.47
C LEU A 7 -11.23 20.76 19.65
N SER A 8 -12.36 20.05 19.49
CA SER A 8 -12.76 18.97 20.39
C SER A 8 -11.91 17.72 20.15
N ASP A 9 -11.92 16.77 21.08
CA ASP A 9 -11.21 15.49 20.91
C ASP A 9 -11.76 14.69 19.74
N THR A 10 -13.07 14.76 19.50
CA THR A 10 -13.72 14.16 18.32
C THR A 10 -13.18 14.77 17.03
N HIS A 11 -13.06 16.11 16.96
CA HIS A 11 -12.47 16.77 15.79
C HIS A 11 -11.01 16.34 15.58
N ARG A 12 -10.20 16.33 16.64
CA ARG A 12 -8.80 15.87 16.57
C ARG A 12 -8.69 14.43 16.08
N ARG A 13 -9.56 13.53 16.55
CA ARG A 13 -9.57 12.13 16.12
C ARG A 13 -9.92 11.99 14.64
N ILE A 14 -10.98 12.65 14.17
CA ILE A 14 -11.43 12.58 12.77
C ILE A 14 -10.35 13.15 11.84
N LEU A 15 -9.80 14.32 12.19
CA LEU A 15 -8.73 14.94 11.41
C LEU A 15 -7.44 14.10 11.43
N GLY A 16 -7.13 13.45 12.55
CA GLY A 16 -6.01 12.50 12.60
C GLY A 16 -6.21 11.30 11.67
N VAL A 17 -7.43 10.80 11.51
CA VAL A 17 -7.74 9.74 10.52
C VAL A 17 -7.53 10.26 9.10
N LEU A 18 -8.05 11.45 8.79
CA LEU A 18 -7.90 12.07 7.48
C LEU A 18 -6.42 12.28 7.12
N VAL A 19 -5.63 12.84 8.03
CA VAL A 19 -4.20 13.07 7.81
C VAL A 19 -3.47 11.76 7.49
N ARG A 20 -3.73 10.69 8.26
CA ARG A 20 -3.12 9.38 7.99
C ARG A 20 -3.49 8.83 6.62
N LEU A 21 -4.74 9.03 6.18
CA LEU A 21 -5.18 8.60 4.85
C LEU A 21 -4.40 9.37 3.77
N VAL A 22 -4.29 10.70 3.90
CA VAL A 22 -3.54 11.53 2.95
C VAL A 22 -2.06 11.13 2.94
N GLU A 23 -1.43 10.95 4.09
CA GLU A 23 -0.03 10.51 4.19
C GLU A 23 0.22 9.16 3.53
N THR A 24 -0.74 8.23 3.65
CA THR A 24 -0.70 6.92 2.98
C THR A 24 -0.74 7.09 1.46
N GLN A 25 -1.64 7.92 0.94
CA GLN A 25 -1.74 8.18 -0.50
C GLN A 25 -0.50 8.89 -1.06
N LEU A 26 0.10 9.79 -0.29
CA LEU A 26 1.37 10.44 -0.68
C LEU A 26 2.53 9.43 -0.75
N LEU A 27 2.59 8.49 0.21
CA LEU A 27 3.59 7.42 0.18
C LEU A 27 3.40 6.51 -1.04
N GLU A 28 2.16 6.13 -1.36
CA GLU A 28 1.84 5.35 -2.56
C GLU A 28 2.25 6.10 -3.84
N ALA A 29 1.98 7.41 -3.92
CA ALA A 29 2.41 8.24 -5.05
C ALA A 29 3.95 8.31 -5.19
N GLU A 30 4.68 8.46 -4.08
CA GLU A 30 6.16 8.43 -4.09
C GLU A 30 6.69 7.08 -4.54
N GLN A 31 6.06 5.98 -4.11
CA GLN A 31 6.42 4.63 -4.55
C GLN A 31 6.19 4.46 -6.05
N LEU A 32 5.06 4.94 -6.60
CA LEU A 32 4.80 4.92 -8.05
C LEU A 32 5.83 5.74 -8.84
N LEU A 33 6.21 6.91 -8.35
CA LEU A 33 7.27 7.71 -8.95
C LEU A 33 8.61 6.97 -8.90
N ALA A 34 8.93 6.27 -7.82
CA ALA A 34 10.15 5.46 -7.73
C ALA A 34 10.13 4.21 -8.64
N LEU A 35 8.95 3.62 -8.87
CA LEU A 35 8.73 2.45 -9.72
C LEU A 35 8.87 2.72 -11.22
N ALA A 36 9.01 3.97 -11.63
CA ALA A 36 9.22 4.32 -13.03
C ALA A 36 10.58 3.85 -13.59
N ALA A 37 11.45 3.28 -12.74
CA ALA A 37 12.51 2.38 -13.20
C ALA A 37 11.90 1.00 -13.50
N PRO A 38 12.07 0.41 -14.69
CA PRO A 38 11.32 -0.77 -15.13
C PRO A 38 11.44 -1.93 -14.13
N GLY A 39 10.40 -2.10 -13.32
CA GLY A 39 10.18 -3.27 -12.49
C GLY A 39 9.54 -4.40 -13.30
N PRO A 40 9.78 -5.68 -12.96
CA PRO A 40 9.30 -6.83 -13.74
C PRO A 40 7.82 -7.17 -13.44
N ALA A 41 6.93 -6.18 -13.48
CA ALA A 41 5.50 -6.45 -13.35
C ALA A 41 5.00 -7.24 -14.57
N ALA A 42 4.85 -8.56 -14.41
CA ALA A 42 4.57 -9.48 -15.52
C ALA A 42 3.16 -9.36 -16.10
N SER A 43 2.18 -8.95 -15.29
CA SER A 43 0.76 -8.85 -15.70
C SER A 43 0.35 -7.46 -16.17
N GLN A 44 1.04 -6.41 -15.72
CA GLN A 44 0.70 -5.02 -16.05
C GLN A 44 1.96 -4.15 -16.04
N PRO A 45 2.64 -3.98 -17.19
CA PRO A 45 3.81 -3.11 -17.25
C PRO A 45 3.39 -1.65 -17.04
N VAL A 46 4.17 -0.93 -16.23
CA VAL A 46 4.02 0.53 -16.06
C VAL A 46 4.81 1.21 -17.19
N VAL A 47 4.13 2.07 -17.95
CA VAL A 47 4.77 2.96 -18.92
C VAL A 47 5.07 4.26 -18.21
N ASP A 48 6.34 4.66 -18.14
CA ASP A 48 6.72 5.99 -17.68
C ASP A 48 6.55 7.00 -18.82
N ASP A 49 5.41 7.69 -18.83
CA ASP A 49 5.06 8.74 -19.77
C ASP A 49 5.31 10.16 -19.21
N LEU A 50 5.93 10.26 -18.01
CA LEU A 50 6.25 11.53 -17.39
C LEU A 50 7.58 12.07 -17.88
N SER A 51 7.60 13.35 -18.26
CA SER A 51 8.85 14.06 -18.49
C SER A 51 9.62 14.26 -17.18
N PRO A 52 10.96 14.44 -17.24
CA PRO A 52 11.76 14.77 -16.05
C PRO A 52 11.26 16.01 -15.31
N ALA A 53 10.71 17.00 -16.02
CA ALA A 53 10.17 18.22 -15.43
C ALA A 53 8.86 17.97 -14.68
N GLU A 54 7.96 17.13 -15.21
CA GLU A 54 6.73 16.73 -14.52
C GLU A 54 7.05 15.93 -13.27
N ARG A 55 8.00 15.01 -13.35
CA ARG A 55 8.48 14.23 -12.21
C ARG A 55 9.04 15.12 -11.10
N ALA A 56 9.93 16.05 -11.44
CA ALA A 56 10.49 16.99 -10.47
C ALA A 56 9.38 17.81 -9.79
N ARG A 57 8.44 18.33 -10.59
CA ARG A 57 7.28 19.08 -10.08
C ARG A 57 6.40 18.25 -9.14
N LEU A 58 6.15 16.98 -9.45
CA LEU A 58 5.38 16.09 -8.58
C LEU A 58 6.09 15.87 -7.24
N HIS A 59 7.41 15.66 -7.25
CA HIS A 59 8.19 15.56 -6.00
C HIS A 59 8.12 16.84 -5.17
N GLU A 60 8.22 18.02 -5.80
CA GLU A 60 8.08 19.30 -5.10
C GLU A 60 6.68 19.47 -4.47
N ILE A 61 5.63 19.12 -5.21
CA ILE A 61 4.24 19.18 -4.70
C ILE A 61 4.07 18.24 -3.52
N ILE A 62 4.53 16.99 -3.62
CA ILE A 62 4.44 16.01 -2.53
C ILE A 62 5.17 16.52 -1.28
N ALA A 63 6.38 17.06 -1.43
CA ALA A 63 7.14 17.64 -0.33
C ALA A 63 6.40 18.83 0.32
N ALA A 64 5.80 19.71 -0.48
CA ALA A 64 5.01 20.83 0.01
C ALA A 64 3.77 20.35 0.80
N VAL A 65 3.05 19.34 0.30
CA VAL A 65 1.89 18.77 1.01
C VAL A 65 2.33 18.16 2.35
N ARG A 66 3.46 17.44 2.39
CA ARG A 66 4.00 16.89 3.65
C ARG A 66 4.34 17.98 4.67
N ALA A 67 4.93 19.08 4.22
CA ALA A 67 5.22 20.22 5.09
C ALA A 67 3.94 20.85 5.67
N GLU A 68 2.91 21.02 4.84
CA GLU A 68 1.61 21.52 5.27
C GLU A 68 0.90 20.56 6.25
N ILE A 69 0.98 19.25 6.03
CA ILE A 69 0.49 18.25 6.98
C ILE A 69 1.21 18.36 8.32
N GLY A 70 2.54 18.51 8.32
CA GLY A 70 3.32 18.70 9.55
C GLY A 70 2.90 19.97 10.31
N ALA A 71 2.73 21.09 9.60
CA ALA A 71 2.24 22.32 10.18
C ALA A 71 0.80 22.20 10.70
N PHE A 72 -0.07 21.51 9.98
CA PHE A 72 -1.46 21.23 10.37
C PHE A 72 -1.51 20.36 11.64
N HIS A 73 -0.68 19.33 11.71
CA HIS A 73 -0.56 18.43 12.87
C HIS A 73 -0.14 19.20 14.12
N ALA A 74 0.92 20.01 14.01
CA ALA A 74 1.43 20.84 15.10
C ALA A 74 0.42 21.91 15.53
N ARG A 75 -0.25 22.57 14.57
CA ARG A 75 -1.22 23.64 14.83
C ARG A 75 -2.45 23.17 15.59
N TYR A 76 -2.89 21.94 15.35
CA TYR A 76 -4.14 21.41 15.91
C TYR A 76 -3.96 20.32 16.97
N GLY A 77 -2.70 19.95 17.29
CA GLY A 77 -2.38 18.95 18.31
C GLY A 77 -3.00 17.59 17.97
N LEU A 78 -2.83 17.14 16.73
CA LEU A 78 -3.43 15.89 16.28
C LEU A 78 -2.71 14.67 16.91
N PRO A 79 -3.40 13.55 17.13
CA PRO A 79 -2.78 12.36 17.67
C PRO A 79 -1.88 11.68 16.62
N SER A 80 -0.63 11.38 16.99
CA SER A 80 0.28 10.51 16.25
C SER A 80 0.38 9.14 16.93
N GLN A 81 0.40 8.08 16.13
CA GLN A 81 0.57 6.72 16.61
C GLN A 81 1.68 6.05 15.81
N PRO A 82 2.70 5.46 16.46
CA PRO A 82 3.72 4.72 15.75
C PRO A 82 3.10 3.50 15.08
N VAL A 83 3.51 3.23 13.85
CA VAL A 83 3.11 2.04 13.11
C VAL A 83 4.30 1.09 13.05
N SER A 84 4.07 -0.17 13.39
CA SER A 84 5.09 -1.21 13.30
C SER A 84 5.27 -1.65 11.86
N LEU A 85 6.46 -1.42 11.27
CA LEU A 85 6.79 -1.92 9.94
C LEU A 85 6.65 -3.45 9.85
N ARG A 86 7.06 -4.16 10.90
CA ARG A 86 6.84 -5.61 11.03
C ARG A 86 5.37 -5.95 10.89
N HIS A 87 4.50 -5.27 11.62
CA HIS A 87 3.06 -5.52 11.55
C HIS A 87 2.50 -5.21 10.16
N LEU A 88 2.92 -4.11 9.52
CA LEU A 88 2.51 -3.79 8.16
C LEU A 88 2.91 -4.89 7.17
N LEU A 89 4.16 -5.35 7.22
CA LEU A 89 4.65 -6.43 6.36
C LEU A 89 3.90 -7.75 6.60
N SER A 90 3.67 -8.11 7.87
CA SER A 90 2.86 -9.28 8.21
C SER A 90 1.44 -9.18 7.66
N THR A 91 0.78 -8.02 7.80
CA THR A 91 -0.57 -7.81 7.26
C THR A 91 -0.59 -7.93 5.73
N LYS A 92 0.41 -7.37 5.02
CA LYS A 92 0.52 -7.53 3.56
C LYS A 92 0.74 -8.99 3.17
N ALA A 93 1.59 -9.72 3.89
CA ALA A 93 1.83 -11.14 3.65
C ALA A 93 0.54 -11.97 3.85
N SER A 94 -0.23 -11.71 4.91
CA SER A 94 -1.52 -12.37 5.15
C SER A 94 -2.52 -12.13 4.02
N VAL A 95 -2.62 -10.90 3.51
CA VAL A 95 -3.54 -10.56 2.40
C VAL A 95 -3.13 -11.29 1.11
N LEU A 96 -1.83 -11.33 0.80
CA LEU A 96 -1.33 -12.06 -0.38
C LEU A 96 -1.59 -13.57 -0.24
N TRP A 97 -1.34 -14.12 0.95
CA TRP A 97 -1.62 -15.52 1.25
C TRP A 97 -3.10 -15.86 1.02
N GLU A 98 -4.02 -15.04 1.55
CA GLU A 98 -5.46 -15.22 1.38
C GLU A 98 -5.86 -15.21 -0.10
N GLN A 99 -5.40 -14.23 -0.86
CA GLN A 99 -5.70 -14.12 -2.30
C GLN A 99 -5.22 -15.34 -3.11
N LEU A 100 -4.00 -15.83 -2.81
CA LEU A 100 -3.44 -16.99 -3.48
C LEU A 100 -4.17 -18.28 -3.08
N GLU A 101 -4.52 -18.42 -1.80
CA GLU A 101 -5.24 -19.58 -1.29
C GLU A 101 -6.71 -19.61 -1.73
N ASP A 102 -7.31 -18.45 -2.03
CA ASP A 102 -8.63 -18.35 -2.66
C ASP A 102 -8.63 -18.68 -4.15
N SER A 103 -7.46 -18.69 -4.77
CA SER A 103 -7.28 -18.98 -6.20
C SER A 103 -7.06 -20.47 -6.52
N ARG A 104 -7.13 -21.36 -5.52
CA ARG A 104 -6.92 -22.82 -5.69
C ARG A 104 -7.91 -23.43 -6.66
N SER A 105 -7.48 -24.47 -7.38
CA SER A 105 -8.29 -25.17 -8.39
C SER A 105 -9.67 -25.61 -7.86
N GLY A 106 -9.73 -26.07 -6.60
CA GLY A 106 -10.96 -26.47 -5.92
C GLY A 106 -11.96 -25.34 -5.68
N LYS A 107 -11.48 -24.10 -5.54
CA LYS A 107 -12.30 -22.89 -5.35
C LYS A 107 -12.71 -22.25 -6.67
N LEU A 108 -11.99 -22.53 -7.76
CA LEU A 108 -12.30 -22.03 -9.10
C LEU A 108 -13.40 -22.80 -9.84
N ARG A 109 -13.98 -23.86 -9.25
CA ARG A 109 -15.01 -24.70 -9.91
C ARG A 109 -16.22 -23.92 -10.42
N GLY A 110 -16.56 -22.79 -9.80
CA GLY A 110 -17.64 -21.90 -10.24
C GLY A 110 -17.38 -21.20 -11.59
N TYR A 111 -16.13 -21.18 -12.06
CA TYR A 111 -15.69 -20.58 -13.32
C TYR A 111 -15.44 -21.61 -14.43
N GLY A 112 -15.73 -22.88 -14.17
CA GLY A 112 -15.46 -24.00 -15.07
C GLY A 112 -14.62 -25.09 -14.39
N LEU A 113 -14.65 -26.29 -14.96
CA LEU A 113 -13.84 -27.41 -14.49
C LEU A 113 -12.49 -27.39 -15.19
N LEU A 114 -11.42 -27.45 -14.41
CA LEU A 114 -10.07 -27.73 -14.90
C LEU A 114 -9.89 -29.24 -15.01
N ASP A 115 -9.15 -29.69 -16.03
CA ASP A 115 -8.69 -31.08 -16.06
C ASP A 115 -7.69 -31.34 -14.93
N ALA A 116 -7.49 -32.62 -14.59
CA ALA A 116 -6.68 -33.00 -13.44
C ALA A 116 -5.22 -32.53 -13.54
N ALA A 117 -4.63 -32.54 -14.74
CA ALA A 117 -3.24 -32.14 -14.93
C ALA A 117 -3.10 -30.61 -14.75
N THR A 118 -4.00 -29.83 -15.35
CA THR A 118 -4.02 -28.37 -15.19
C THR A 118 -4.28 -27.95 -13.74
N ALA A 119 -5.22 -28.61 -13.05
CA ALA A 119 -5.52 -28.33 -11.65
C ALA A 119 -4.29 -28.60 -10.75
N GLN A 120 -3.59 -29.71 -10.98
CA GLN A 120 -2.39 -30.07 -10.23
C GLN A 120 -1.24 -29.08 -10.46
N ASP A 121 -1.00 -28.67 -11.71
CA ASP A 121 0.06 -27.71 -12.02
C ASP A 121 -0.22 -26.31 -11.46
N LEU A 122 -1.47 -25.85 -11.56
CA LEU A 122 -1.92 -24.59 -10.95
C LEU A 122 -1.70 -24.60 -9.44
N ASP A 123 -2.16 -25.63 -8.74
CA ASP A 123 -2.05 -25.70 -7.29
C ASP A 123 -0.58 -25.81 -6.85
N ALA A 124 0.27 -26.52 -7.59
CA ALA A 124 1.71 -26.55 -7.32
C ALA A 124 2.37 -25.18 -7.49
N THR A 125 1.95 -24.41 -8.50
CA THR A 125 2.42 -23.03 -8.73
C THR A 125 1.96 -22.09 -7.63
N LEU A 126 0.69 -22.14 -7.23
CA LEU A 126 0.15 -21.32 -6.14
C LEU A 126 0.82 -21.65 -4.80
N THR A 127 1.14 -22.92 -4.53
CA THR A 127 1.91 -23.30 -3.34
C THR A 127 3.28 -22.63 -3.29
N ARG A 128 4.03 -22.62 -4.40
CA ARG A 128 5.31 -21.92 -4.47
C ARG A 128 5.16 -20.42 -4.22
N LEU A 129 4.11 -19.79 -4.75
CA LEU A 129 3.84 -18.36 -4.51
C LEU A 129 3.50 -18.11 -3.04
N VAL A 130 2.67 -18.94 -2.42
CA VAL A 130 2.32 -18.88 -1.00
C VAL A 130 3.57 -18.96 -0.12
N ASP A 131 4.46 -19.91 -0.38
CA ASP A 131 5.70 -20.10 0.38
C ASP A 131 6.62 -18.88 0.29
N LEU A 132 6.70 -18.23 -0.89
CA LEU A 132 7.46 -17.00 -1.07
C LEU A 132 6.80 -15.81 -0.37
N THR A 133 5.47 -15.66 -0.45
CA THR A 133 4.77 -14.55 0.21
C THR A 133 4.82 -14.65 1.73
N ASN A 134 4.85 -15.86 2.28
CA ASN A 134 4.99 -16.08 3.72
C ASN A 134 6.36 -15.61 4.26
N GLN A 135 7.40 -15.59 3.42
CA GLN A 135 8.72 -15.08 3.79
C GLN A 135 8.79 -13.54 3.87
N LEU A 136 7.77 -12.83 3.38
CA LEU A 136 7.67 -11.36 3.50
C LEU A 136 7.41 -10.91 4.94
N ALA A 137 6.77 -11.75 5.76
CA ALA A 137 6.55 -11.48 7.16
C ALA A 137 7.86 -11.73 7.92
N PRO A 138 8.49 -10.71 8.54
CA PRO A 138 9.71 -10.95 9.28
C PRO A 138 9.39 -11.81 10.51
N GLY A 139 10.18 -12.87 10.74
CA GLY A 139 10.04 -13.77 11.88
C GLY A 139 10.12 -13.01 13.21
N ALA A 140 9.28 -13.40 14.17
CA ALA A 140 9.11 -12.74 15.47
C ALA A 140 10.44 -12.53 16.20
#